data_AF-A0A1H8IUQ2-F1
#
_entry.id   AF-A0A1H8IUQ2-F1
#
_cell.length_a   1.000
_cell.length_b   1.000
_cell.length_c   1.000
_cell.angle_alpha   90.00
_cell.angle_beta   90.00
_cell.angle_gamma   90.00
#
_symmetry.space_group_name_H-M   'P 1'
#
loop_
_entity.id
_entity.type
_entity.pdbx_description
1 polymer ?
#
loop_
_entity_poly.entity_id
_entity_poly.type
_entity_poly.pdbx_seq_one_letter_code
_entity_poly.pdbx_strand_id
1 'polypeptide(L)'
;MKKREKAVNPYVIIAFFFCFVIFLGGYLITNYSLQQLKVTSYETVNYQITTKLGIQAELFLLAKADAIFQNLMHKEWSQLASKPHYDKGLIYSPFANIGAEDDLFFSVKDIEDFNNNEKEYRWSWDQSGREYFATPNEWVDEFLAVHKFNPDYQLTYDQISYNDSIVDGGGSQPNTIPEVFPDAIYIEYYHEPDEDDWHYWQALRFVFEQINDEWYLIAIVRGAHNP
;
A
#
# COMPACT_ATOMS: atom_id res chain seq x y z
N MET A 1 48.78 -91.21 31.37
CA MET A 1 49.33 -89.84 31.48
C MET A 1 49.18 -89.13 30.14
N LYS A 2 48.16 -88.28 30.01
CA LYS A 2 47.84 -87.48 28.81
C LYS A 2 48.46 -86.08 28.96
N LYS A 3 49.12 -85.57 27.92
CA LYS A 3 49.63 -84.18 27.84
C LYS A 3 48.53 -83.30 27.21
N ARG A 4 48.33 -82.12 27.79
CA ARG A 4 47.18 -81.21 27.63
C ARG A 4 47.22 -80.42 26.31
N GLU A 5 46.11 -80.42 25.58
CA GLU A 5 45.73 -79.35 24.65
C GLU A 5 45.21 -78.15 25.46
N LYS A 6 45.66 -76.92 25.10
CA LYS A 6 45.14 -75.68 25.68
C LYS A 6 43.96 -75.21 24.84
N ALA A 7 42.77 -75.24 25.44
CA ALA A 7 41.57 -74.61 24.93
C ALA A 7 41.68 -73.07 24.96
N VAL A 8 41.19 -72.42 23.91
CA VAL A 8 41.06 -70.97 23.79
C VAL A 8 39.94 -70.48 24.71
N ASN A 9 40.18 -69.37 25.41
CA ASN A 9 39.30 -68.76 26.41
C ASN A 9 38.07 -68.07 25.74
N PRO A 10 36.82 -68.41 26.10
CA PRO A 10 35.62 -67.88 25.43
C PRO A 10 35.26 -66.42 25.78
N TYR A 11 36.01 -65.73 26.65
CA TYR A 11 35.67 -64.36 27.07
C TYR A 11 36.22 -63.23 26.19
N VAL A 12 36.92 -63.52 25.08
CA VAL A 12 37.47 -62.47 24.19
C VAL A 12 36.45 -61.98 23.14
N ILE A 13 35.31 -62.66 22.96
CA ILE A 13 34.37 -62.33 21.87
C ILE A 13 33.28 -61.31 22.30
N ILE A 14 33.10 -61.03 23.60
CA ILE A 14 32.00 -60.17 24.08
C ILE A 14 32.40 -58.70 24.29
N ALA A 15 33.68 -58.35 24.12
CA ALA A 15 34.13 -56.96 24.33
C ALA A 15 34.01 -56.04 23.09
N PHE A 16 33.62 -56.54 21.91
CA PHE A 16 33.55 -55.73 20.68
C PHE A 16 32.14 -55.35 20.22
N PHE A 17 31.09 -55.78 20.92
CA PHE A 17 29.71 -55.50 20.48
C PHE A 17 28.97 -54.41 21.25
N PHE A 18 29.61 -53.73 22.22
CA PHE A 18 28.93 -52.71 23.04
C PHE A 18 29.52 -51.29 23.00
N CYS A 19 30.45 -51.00 22.09
CA CYS A 19 30.95 -49.62 21.90
C CYS A 19 30.61 -49.00 20.54
N PHE A 20 29.94 -49.70 19.62
CA PHE A 20 29.65 -49.15 18.30
C PHE A 20 28.24 -48.54 18.13
N VAL A 21 27.35 -48.71 19.11
CA VAL A 21 25.95 -48.22 18.99
C VAL A 21 25.74 -46.84 19.62
N ILE A 22 26.60 -46.37 20.53
CA ILE A 22 26.39 -45.06 21.18
C ILE A 22 27.10 -43.90 20.45
N PHE A 23 28.13 -44.17 19.64
CA PHE A 23 28.85 -43.08 18.94
C PHE A 23 28.27 -42.68 17.58
N LEU A 24 27.49 -43.54 16.92
CA LEU A 24 26.78 -43.18 15.68
C LEU A 24 25.42 -42.53 15.94
N GLY A 25 24.75 -42.86 17.04
CA GLY A 25 23.48 -42.23 17.44
C GLY A 25 23.65 -40.75 17.82
N GLY A 26 24.69 -40.40 18.58
CA GLY A 26 24.92 -39.01 19.01
C GLY A 26 25.37 -38.07 17.89
N TYR A 27 26.17 -38.56 16.93
CA TYR A 27 26.68 -37.74 15.82
C TYR A 27 25.66 -37.55 14.69
N LEU A 28 24.76 -38.52 14.51
CA LEU A 28 23.63 -38.38 13.57
C LEU A 28 22.51 -37.52 14.17
N ILE A 29 22.20 -37.65 15.47
CA ILE A 29 21.11 -36.86 16.08
C ILE A 29 21.48 -35.37 16.25
N THR A 30 22.76 -35.03 16.46
CA THR A 30 23.20 -33.62 16.58
C THR A 30 23.31 -32.89 15.24
N ASN A 31 23.72 -33.57 14.16
CA ASN A 31 23.78 -32.96 12.83
C ASN A 31 22.41 -32.83 12.16
N TYR A 32 21.48 -33.77 12.40
CA TYR A 32 20.10 -33.66 11.90
C TYR A 32 19.35 -32.49 12.56
N SER A 33 19.51 -32.30 13.86
CA SER A 33 18.91 -31.19 14.61
C SER A 33 19.44 -29.82 14.14
N LEU A 34 20.76 -29.69 13.94
CA LEU A 34 21.36 -28.44 13.44
C LEU A 34 21.05 -28.17 11.96
N GLN A 35 20.84 -29.21 11.13
CA GLN A 35 20.33 -29.04 9.78
C GLN A 35 18.87 -28.58 9.79
N GLN A 36 17.98 -29.16 10.60
CA GLN A 36 16.60 -28.67 10.70
C GLN A 36 16.49 -27.24 11.26
N LEU A 37 17.35 -26.86 12.22
CA LEU A 37 17.47 -25.49 12.72
C LEU A 37 18.08 -24.50 11.71
N LYS A 38 18.92 -24.97 10.77
CA LYS A 38 19.46 -24.16 9.65
C LYS A 38 18.51 -24.08 8.43
N VAL A 39 17.49 -24.94 8.36
CA VAL A 39 16.63 -25.14 7.19
C VAL A 39 15.27 -24.45 7.29
N THR A 40 14.97 -23.73 8.37
CA THR A 40 14.20 -22.49 8.15
C THR A 40 15.13 -21.55 7.37
N SER A 41 15.16 -21.71 6.05
CA SER A 41 16.12 -21.03 5.19
C SER A 41 15.98 -19.52 5.41
N TYR A 42 17.10 -18.81 5.43
CA TYR A 42 17.12 -17.33 5.48
C TYR A 42 16.13 -16.74 4.46
N GLU A 43 16.03 -17.33 3.26
CA GLU A 43 15.05 -16.97 2.25
C GLU A 43 13.59 -17.13 2.69
N THR A 44 13.25 -18.24 3.35
CA THR A 44 11.88 -18.45 3.88
C THR A 44 11.58 -17.46 5.00
N VAL A 45 12.53 -17.25 5.92
CA VAL A 45 12.36 -16.28 7.02
C VAL A 45 12.22 -14.87 6.47
N ASN A 46 13.06 -14.46 5.52
CA ASN A 46 12.95 -13.16 4.88
C ASN A 46 11.66 -13.03 4.09
N TYR A 47 11.24 -14.04 3.33
CA TYR A 47 9.97 -13.99 2.62
C TYR A 47 8.82 -13.78 3.60
N GLN A 48 8.76 -14.55 4.69
CA GLN A 48 7.72 -14.36 5.72
C GLN A 48 7.82 -12.99 6.40
N ILE A 49 9.02 -12.47 6.66
CA ILE A 49 9.22 -11.12 7.22
C ILE A 49 8.78 -10.05 6.22
N THR A 50 9.19 -10.14 4.95
CA THR A 50 8.82 -9.22 3.88
C THR A 50 7.33 -9.24 3.61
N THR A 51 6.70 -10.43 3.55
CA THR A 51 5.25 -10.56 3.42
C THR A 51 4.53 -9.96 4.63
N LYS A 52 4.99 -10.26 5.85
CA LYS A 52 4.40 -9.70 7.07
C LYS A 52 4.55 -8.18 7.13
N LEU A 53 5.73 -7.66 6.80
CA LEU A 53 6.00 -6.22 6.76
C LEU A 53 5.16 -5.53 5.67
N GLY A 54 5.03 -6.15 4.50
CA GLY A 54 4.18 -5.71 3.42
C GLY A 54 2.71 -5.62 3.84
N ILE A 55 2.17 -6.68 4.44
CA ILE A 55 0.79 -6.68 4.97
C ILE A 55 0.61 -5.61 6.05
N GLN A 56 1.60 -5.41 6.92
CA GLN A 56 1.54 -4.36 7.95
C GLN A 56 1.54 -2.95 7.34
N ALA A 57 2.39 -2.71 6.33
CA ALA A 57 2.42 -1.44 5.61
C ALA A 57 1.11 -1.20 4.85
N GLU A 58 0.57 -2.22 4.19
CA GLU A 58 -0.72 -2.17 3.49
C GLU A 58 -1.86 -1.82 4.45
N LEU A 59 -2.03 -2.56 5.55
CA LEU A 59 -3.07 -2.27 6.54
C LEU A 59 -2.90 -0.88 7.16
N PHE A 60 -1.67 -0.44 7.41
CA PHE A 60 -1.37 0.89 7.93
C PHE A 60 -1.77 2.00 6.95
N LEU A 61 -1.39 1.85 5.68
CA LEU A 61 -1.71 2.82 4.63
C LEU A 61 -3.20 2.85 4.30
N LEU A 62 -3.89 1.70 4.30
CA LEU A 62 -5.35 1.63 4.15
C LEU A 62 -6.06 2.38 5.29
N ALA A 63 -5.66 2.14 6.55
CA ALA A 63 -6.24 2.86 7.69
C ALA A 63 -5.93 4.37 7.64
N LYS A 64 -4.73 4.74 7.18
CA LYS A 64 -4.34 6.15 7.02
C LYS A 64 -5.14 6.82 5.90
N ALA A 65 -5.34 6.14 4.77
CA ALA A 65 -6.13 6.61 3.65
C ALA A 65 -7.61 6.75 4.03
N ASP A 66 -8.17 5.83 4.81
CA ASP A 66 -9.55 5.92 5.31
C ASP A 66 -9.74 7.17 6.18
N ALA A 67 -8.83 7.41 7.13
CA ALA A 67 -8.88 8.63 7.94
C ALA A 67 -8.76 9.91 7.07
N ILE A 68 -7.95 9.88 6.01
CA ILE A 68 -7.80 11.00 5.07
C ILE A 68 -9.10 11.20 4.26
N PHE A 69 -9.66 10.13 3.71
CA PHE A 69 -10.91 10.15 2.97
C PHE A 69 -12.05 10.72 3.82
N GLN A 70 -12.22 10.23 5.05
CA GLN A 70 -13.24 10.74 5.97
C GLN A 70 -13.01 12.22 6.30
N ASN A 71 -11.77 12.64 6.57
CA ASN A 71 -11.48 14.06 6.82
C ASN A 71 -11.78 14.93 5.60
N LEU A 72 -11.44 14.44 4.39
CA LEU A 72 -11.70 15.16 3.15
C LEU A 72 -13.21 15.31 2.90
N MET A 73 -13.97 14.22 2.96
CA MET A 73 -15.41 14.22 2.70
C MET A 73 -16.20 15.04 3.75
N HIS A 74 -15.70 15.13 4.98
CA HIS A 74 -16.28 15.98 6.03
C HIS A 74 -15.68 17.39 6.09
N LYS A 75 -14.76 17.74 5.19
CA LYS A 75 -14.09 19.06 5.15
C LYS A 75 -13.35 19.41 6.46
N GLU A 76 -12.80 18.39 7.11
CA GLU A 76 -11.95 18.51 8.31
C GLU A 76 -10.52 18.92 7.94
N TRP A 77 -10.38 20.10 7.31
CA TRP A 77 -9.14 20.54 6.70
C TRP A 77 -7.96 20.65 7.67
N SER A 78 -8.20 21.08 8.92
CA SER A 78 -7.16 21.10 9.96
C SER A 78 -6.60 19.71 10.25
N GLN A 79 -7.41 18.66 10.17
CA GLN A 79 -6.94 17.27 10.32
C GLN A 79 -6.20 16.80 9.08
N LEU A 80 -6.69 17.16 7.88
CA LEU A 80 -6.05 16.83 6.61
C LEU A 80 -4.67 17.47 6.48
N ALA A 81 -4.50 18.71 6.95
CA ALA A 81 -3.23 19.44 6.91
C ALA A 81 -2.09 18.77 7.71
N SER A 82 -2.42 17.90 8.67
CA SER A 82 -1.42 17.13 9.44
C SER A 82 -0.81 15.94 8.67
N LYS A 83 -1.29 15.65 7.46
CA LYS A 83 -0.97 14.42 6.72
C LYS A 83 0.20 14.57 5.74
N PRO A 84 0.37 15.72 5.05
CA PRO A 84 1.52 15.94 4.19
C PRO A 84 2.80 16.26 4.97
N HIS A 85 3.94 16.09 4.31
CA HIS A 85 5.21 16.57 4.85
C HIS A 85 5.24 18.10 4.81
N TYR A 86 5.57 18.73 5.94
CA TYR A 86 5.44 20.19 6.11
C TYR A 86 6.08 21.01 4.98
N ASP A 87 7.31 20.67 4.59
CA ASP A 87 8.05 21.40 3.55
C ASP A 87 7.60 21.06 2.12
N LYS A 88 6.99 19.89 1.89
CA LYS A 88 6.55 19.46 0.54
C LYS A 88 5.14 19.92 0.23
N GLY A 89 4.28 20.08 1.24
CA GLY A 89 2.87 20.36 1.04
C GLY A 89 2.15 19.19 0.36
N LEU A 90 1.06 19.50 -0.32
CA LEU A 90 0.19 18.54 -1.00
C LEU A 90 -0.03 18.94 -2.46
N ILE A 91 0.07 17.96 -3.35
CA ILE A 91 -0.35 18.10 -4.74
C ILE A 91 -1.81 17.64 -4.83
N TYR A 92 -2.65 18.46 -5.46
CA TYR A 92 -3.92 17.99 -5.97
C TYR A 92 -3.85 17.90 -7.48
N SER A 93 -4.07 16.70 -8.02
CA SER A 93 -4.20 16.50 -9.46
C SER A 93 -5.67 16.31 -9.82
N PRO A 94 -6.27 17.25 -10.58
CA PRO A 94 -7.62 17.12 -11.12
C PRO A 94 -7.86 15.85 -11.95
N PHE A 95 -6.77 15.33 -12.52
CA PHE A 95 -6.75 14.26 -13.52
C PHE A 95 -5.78 13.14 -13.10
N ALA A 96 -5.86 11.98 -13.75
CA ALA A 96 -5.03 10.83 -13.40
C ALA A 96 -3.54 11.04 -13.77
N ASN A 97 -3.25 11.99 -14.66
CA ASN A 97 -1.92 12.31 -15.16
C ASN A 97 -1.22 13.40 -14.33
N ILE A 98 -1.01 13.13 -13.04
CA ILE A 98 -0.19 13.98 -12.16
C ILE A 98 1.17 14.34 -12.78
N GLY A 99 1.70 15.51 -12.47
CA GLY A 99 2.92 16.07 -13.07
C GLY A 99 2.66 16.84 -14.36
N ALA A 100 1.39 17.00 -14.76
CA ALA A 100 0.97 17.84 -15.88
C ALA A 100 0.71 19.30 -15.44
N GLU A 101 0.36 20.17 -16.39
CA GLU A 101 0.17 21.61 -16.15
C GLU A 101 -1.06 21.95 -15.25
N ASP A 102 -1.91 20.96 -14.97
CA ASP A 102 -3.16 21.14 -14.22
C ASP A 102 -3.05 20.92 -12.72
N ASP A 103 -1.90 20.46 -12.23
CA ASP A 103 -1.69 20.20 -10.81
C ASP A 103 -1.77 21.48 -9.97
N LEU A 104 -2.48 21.39 -8.85
CA LEU A 104 -2.52 22.41 -7.82
C LEU A 104 -1.57 22.03 -6.68
N PHE A 105 -0.86 23.04 -6.16
CA PHE A 105 0.10 22.86 -5.09
C PHE A 105 -0.33 23.69 -3.88
N PHE A 106 -0.42 23.04 -2.72
CA PHE A 106 -0.84 23.68 -1.48
C PHE A 106 0.17 23.40 -0.38
N SER A 107 0.59 24.43 0.34
CA SER A 107 1.34 24.24 1.58
C SER A 107 0.42 23.69 2.67
N VAL A 108 1.01 23.13 3.74
CA VAL A 108 0.24 22.71 4.93
C VAL A 108 -0.62 23.86 5.47
N LYS A 109 -0.07 25.09 5.48
CA LYS A 109 -0.80 26.27 5.93
C LYS A 109 -1.98 26.62 5.02
N ASP A 110 -1.82 26.51 3.71
CA ASP A 110 -2.94 26.75 2.79
C ASP A 110 -4.10 25.81 3.10
N ILE A 111 -3.81 24.52 3.32
CA ILE A 111 -4.82 23.51 3.67
C ILE A 111 -5.49 23.83 5.00
N GLU A 112 -4.75 24.20 6.04
CA GLU A 112 -5.32 24.57 7.35
C GLU A 112 -6.37 25.69 7.22
N ASP A 113 -6.16 26.62 6.29
CA ASP A 113 -7.00 27.79 6.07
C ASP A 113 -8.19 27.52 5.11
N PHE A 114 -8.30 26.34 4.50
CA PHE A 114 -9.34 26.02 3.49
C PHE A 114 -10.78 26.20 3.96
N ASN A 115 -11.05 26.02 5.24
CA ASN A 115 -12.41 26.20 5.77
C ASN A 115 -12.96 27.62 5.57
N ASN A 116 -12.08 28.63 5.57
CA ASN A 116 -12.44 30.03 5.39
C ASN A 116 -11.93 30.58 4.04
N ASN A 117 -11.44 29.71 3.16
CA ASN A 117 -10.85 30.12 1.90
C ASN A 117 -11.92 30.31 0.83
N GLU A 118 -12.21 31.56 0.51
CA GLU A 118 -13.13 31.95 -0.57
C GLU A 118 -12.46 32.05 -1.94
N LYS A 119 -11.15 31.77 -2.05
CA LYS A 119 -10.45 31.75 -3.33
C LYS A 119 -10.88 30.52 -4.12
N GLU A 120 -11.29 30.77 -5.36
CA GLU A 120 -11.54 29.71 -6.31
C GLU A 120 -10.25 29.24 -7.00
N TYR A 121 -10.16 27.94 -7.24
CA TYR A 121 -9.10 27.29 -8.00
C TYR A 121 -9.71 26.51 -9.16
N ARG A 122 -8.94 26.28 -10.22
CA ARG A 122 -9.37 25.42 -11.33
C ARG A 122 -9.23 23.97 -10.91
N TRP A 123 -10.33 23.32 -10.57
CA TRP A 123 -10.34 21.93 -10.11
C TRP A 123 -10.57 20.92 -11.23
N SER A 124 -10.90 21.38 -12.44
CA SER A 124 -11.31 20.54 -13.56
C SER A 124 -11.47 21.35 -14.85
N TRP A 125 -11.52 20.67 -15.99
CA TRP A 125 -11.99 21.19 -17.28
C TRP A 125 -12.57 20.07 -18.15
N ASP A 126 -13.58 20.37 -18.97
CA ASP A 126 -14.17 19.37 -19.89
C ASP A 126 -13.55 19.39 -21.29
N GLN A 127 -13.87 18.37 -22.11
CA GLN A 127 -13.34 18.23 -23.47
C GLN A 127 -13.65 19.40 -24.42
N SER A 128 -14.58 20.31 -24.06
CA SER A 128 -14.83 21.56 -24.81
C SER A 128 -13.85 22.69 -24.46
N GLY A 129 -13.01 22.49 -23.44
CA GLY A 129 -12.11 23.49 -22.87
C GLY A 129 -12.80 24.38 -21.83
N ARG A 130 -14.00 24.03 -21.35
CA ARG A 130 -14.62 24.77 -20.25
C ARG A 130 -13.93 24.41 -18.96
N GLU A 131 -13.37 25.42 -18.30
CA GLU A 131 -12.75 25.29 -16.98
C GLU A 131 -13.80 25.37 -15.88
N TYR A 132 -13.61 24.59 -14.83
CA TYR A 132 -14.47 24.60 -13.65
C TYR A 132 -13.69 25.06 -12.43
N PHE A 133 -14.20 26.12 -11.82
CA PHE A 133 -13.65 26.76 -10.64
C PHE A 133 -14.55 26.52 -9.44
N ALA A 134 -13.94 26.38 -8.27
CA ALA A 134 -14.65 26.24 -7.00
C ALA A 134 -13.73 26.64 -5.84
N THR A 135 -14.29 26.97 -4.68
CA THR A 135 -13.54 26.97 -3.42
C THR A 135 -13.18 25.54 -3.01
N PRO A 136 -12.25 25.31 -2.07
CA PRO A 136 -11.94 23.96 -1.59
C PRO A 136 -13.14 23.21 -1.01
N ASN A 137 -14.07 23.91 -0.34
CA ASN A 137 -15.28 23.31 0.22
C ASN A 137 -16.26 22.89 -0.89
N GLU A 138 -16.53 23.79 -1.83
CA GLU A 138 -17.38 23.50 -2.99
C GLU A 138 -16.78 22.41 -3.87
N TRP A 139 -15.45 22.33 -3.96
CA TRP A 139 -14.79 21.25 -4.68
C TRP A 139 -15.16 19.87 -4.11
N VAL A 140 -15.12 19.70 -2.79
CA VAL A 140 -15.56 18.44 -2.15
C VAL A 140 -17.03 18.17 -2.46
N ASP A 141 -17.89 19.18 -2.30
CA ASP A 141 -19.34 19.02 -2.44
C ASP A 141 -19.76 18.75 -3.89
N GLU A 142 -19.11 19.37 -4.87
CA GLU A 142 -19.55 19.36 -6.27
C GLU A 142 -18.79 18.39 -7.17
N PHE A 143 -17.58 17.95 -6.77
CA PHE A 143 -16.74 17.06 -7.57
C PHE A 143 -16.49 15.72 -6.92
N LEU A 144 -16.50 15.62 -5.59
CA LEU A 144 -16.19 14.38 -4.88
C LEU A 144 -17.43 13.70 -4.31
N ALA A 145 -18.36 14.44 -3.73
CA ALA A 145 -19.55 13.87 -3.11
C ALA A 145 -20.64 13.49 -4.13
N VAL A 146 -20.77 14.28 -5.19
CA VAL A 146 -21.73 14.06 -6.28
C VAL A 146 -21.06 14.19 -7.62
N HIS A 147 -21.72 13.68 -8.66
CA HIS A 147 -21.25 13.91 -10.02
C HIS A 147 -21.52 15.36 -10.45
N LYS A 148 -20.48 16.07 -10.90
CA LYS A 148 -20.56 17.52 -11.22
C LYS A 148 -21.66 17.88 -12.23
N PHE A 149 -21.95 16.99 -13.19
CA PHE A 149 -22.98 17.20 -14.21
C PHE A 149 -24.37 16.67 -13.80
N ASN A 150 -24.47 15.97 -12.67
CA ASN A 150 -25.72 15.45 -12.13
C ASN A 150 -25.67 15.49 -10.57
N PRO A 151 -26.04 16.63 -9.94
CA PRO A 151 -25.96 16.79 -8.49
C PRO A 151 -26.83 15.83 -7.68
N ASP A 152 -27.84 15.20 -8.30
CA ASP A 152 -28.67 14.18 -7.66
C ASP A 152 -27.98 12.80 -7.62
N TYR A 153 -26.87 12.63 -8.35
CA TYR A 153 -26.09 11.39 -8.41
C TYR A 153 -24.97 11.40 -7.37
N GLN A 154 -25.11 10.58 -6.34
CA GLN A 154 -24.14 10.49 -5.23
C GLN A 154 -23.04 9.47 -5.54
N LEU A 155 -21.80 9.82 -5.17
CA LEU A 155 -20.63 8.97 -5.30
C LEU A 155 -20.32 8.29 -3.97
N THR A 156 -20.13 6.97 -3.99
CA THR A 156 -20.07 6.12 -2.78
C THR A 156 -18.71 5.52 -2.47
N TYR A 157 -17.80 5.44 -3.45
CA TYR A 157 -16.41 4.95 -3.28
C TYR A 157 -16.27 3.65 -2.46
N ASP A 158 -16.95 2.60 -2.89
CA ASP A 158 -17.08 1.33 -2.16
C ASP A 158 -16.00 0.30 -2.49
N GLN A 159 -15.24 0.51 -3.56
CA GLN A 159 -14.13 -0.34 -3.94
C GLN A 159 -12.80 0.32 -3.60
N ILE A 160 -11.90 -0.43 -2.97
CA ILE A 160 -10.58 0.06 -2.54
C ILE A 160 -9.49 -0.87 -3.04
N SER A 161 -8.44 -0.31 -3.64
CA SER A 161 -7.22 -1.05 -4.04
C SER A 161 -5.96 -0.47 -3.41
N TYR A 162 -4.97 -1.34 -3.21
CA TYR A 162 -3.66 -1.01 -2.68
C TYR A 162 -2.62 -1.07 -3.80
N ASN A 163 -1.97 0.07 -4.05
CA ASN A 163 -0.90 0.24 -5.03
C ASN A 163 -1.23 -0.28 -6.45
N ASP A 164 -2.50 -0.22 -6.82
CA ASP A 164 -3.03 -0.71 -8.08
C ASP A 164 -4.29 0.09 -8.44
N SER A 165 -4.72 0.07 -9.70
CA SER A 165 -5.94 0.75 -10.15
C SER A 165 -7.01 -0.28 -10.50
N ILE A 166 -8.25 -0.07 -10.04
CA ILE A 166 -9.38 -0.98 -10.32
C ILE A 166 -9.71 -0.98 -11.81
N VAL A 167 -9.58 0.17 -12.46
CA VAL A 167 -9.75 0.31 -13.90
C VAL A 167 -8.43 0.77 -14.53
N ASP A 168 -7.78 -0.15 -15.23
CA ASP A 168 -6.62 0.13 -16.08
C ASP A 168 -7.03 1.08 -17.22
N GLY A 169 -6.70 2.38 -17.10
CA GLY A 169 -6.84 3.34 -18.19
C GLY A 169 -8.27 3.74 -18.58
N GLY A 170 -9.24 3.71 -17.67
CA GLY A 170 -10.66 3.98 -17.96
C GLY A 170 -11.06 5.45 -18.17
N GLY A 171 -10.14 6.40 -17.97
CA GLY A 171 -10.41 7.83 -18.11
C GLY A 171 -9.80 8.50 -19.30
N SER A 172 -10.07 9.80 -19.41
CA SER A 172 -9.49 10.64 -20.46
C SER A 172 -7.97 10.77 -20.34
N GLN A 173 -7.41 10.50 -19.15
CA GLN A 173 -5.98 10.62 -18.86
C GLN A 173 -5.44 9.33 -18.23
N PRO A 174 -4.19 8.92 -18.58
CA PRO A 174 -3.55 7.76 -17.97
C PRO A 174 -3.18 8.05 -16.51
N ASN A 175 -3.17 7.02 -15.66
CA ASN A 175 -2.60 7.11 -14.31
C ASN A 175 -1.08 7.17 -14.43
N THR A 176 -0.48 8.30 -14.06
CA THR A 176 0.99 8.50 -14.15
C THR A 176 1.72 8.48 -12.80
N ILE A 177 1.02 8.11 -11.73
CA ILE A 177 1.61 8.02 -10.38
C ILE A 177 2.86 7.10 -10.38
N PRO A 178 2.84 5.89 -10.97
CA PRO A 178 4.02 5.01 -10.96
C PRO A 178 5.24 5.59 -11.69
N GLU A 179 5.03 6.44 -12.70
CA GLU A 179 6.10 7.08 -13.46
C GLU A 179 6.68 8.31 -12.73
N VAL A 180 5.82 9.12 -12.12
CA VAL A 180 6.23 10.36 -11.44
C VAL A 180 6.78 10.08 -10.04
N PHE A 181 6.20 9.10 -9.34
CA PHE A 181 6.57 8.71 -7.97
C PHE A 181 6.81 7.19 -7.88
N PRO A 182 7.92 6.67 -8.45
CA PRO A 182 8.15 5.23 -8.57
C PRO A 182 8.28 4.47 -7.25
N ASP A 183 8.63 5.17 -6.17
CA ASP A 183 8.76 4.61 -4.83
C ASP A 183 7.53 4.89 -3.94
N ALA A 184 6.53 5.63 -4.45
CA ALA A 184 5.31 5.90 -3.72
C ALA A 184 4.33 4.73 -3.77
N ILE A 185 3.45 4.69 -2.79
CA ILE A 185 2.32 3.78 -2.73
C ILE A 185 1.05 4.61 -2.77
N TYR A 186 0.07 4.23 -3.58
CA TYR A 186 -1.24 4.89 -3.56
C TYR A 186 -2.36 3.95 -3.15
N ILE A 187 -3.35 4.50 -2.46
CA ILE A 187 -4.62 3.82 -2.15
C ILE A 187 -5.69 4.46 -3.03
N GLU A 188 -6.37 3.65 -3.84
CA GLU A 188 -7.48 4.11 -4.66
C GLU A 188 -8.81 3.82 -3.98
N TYR A 189 -9.67 4.83 -3.99
CA TYR A 189 -11.09 4.74 -3.70
C TYR A 189 -11.82 4.88 -5.03
N TYR A 190 -12.55 3.86 -5.45
CA TYR A 190 -13.26 3.83 -6.72
C TYR A 190 -14.75 3.75 -6.48
N HIS A 191 -15.48 4.67 -7.12
CA HIS A 191 -16.91 4.59 -7.27
C HIS A 191 -17.24 3.85 -8.56
N GLU A 192 -17.83 2.67 -8.41
CA GLU A 192 -18.42 1.93 -9.51
C GLU A 192 -19.81 2.48 -9.83
N PRO A 193 -20.05 2.96 -11.06
CA PRO A 193 -21.36 3.42 -11.48
C PRO A 193 -22.25 2.25 -11.88
N ASP A 194 -23.56 2.48 -11.88
CA ASP A 194 -24.53 1.58 -12.52
C ASP A 194 -24.28 1.46 -14.04
N GLU A 195 -24.74 0.36 -14.65
CA GLU A 195 -24.51 0.04 -16.07
C GLU A 195 -24.99 1.17 -17.02
N ASP A 196 -26.16 1.75 -16.75
CA ASP A 196 -26.73 2.84 -17.55
C ASP A 196 -25.96 4.17 -17.40
N ASP A 197 -25.27 4.34 -16.26
CA ASP A 197 -24.51 5.54 -15.88
C ASP A 197 -23.00 5.27 -15.88
N TRP A 198 -22.53 4.31 -16.67
CA TRP A 198 -21.14 3.83 -16.70
C TRP A 198 -20.07 4.93 -16.79
N HIS A 199 -20.42 6.12 -17.26
CA HIS A 199 -19.55 7.28 -17.42
C HIS A 199 -19.43 8.16 -16.16
N TYR A 200 -20.18 7.87 -15.09
CA TYR A 200 -20.09 8.55 -13.79
C TYR A 200 -19.09 7.88 -12.83
N TRP A 201 -18.31 6.92 -13.31
CA TRP A 201 -17.23 6.35 -12.50
C TRP A 201 -16.25 7.44 -12.05
N GLN A 202 -15.70 7.25 -10.86
CA GLN A 202 -14.68 8.14 -10.31
C GLN A 202 -13.68 7.38 -9.45
N ALA A 203 -12.41 7.67 -9.64
CA ALA A 203 -11.31 7.21 -8.80
C ALA A 203 -10.71 8.39 -8.02
N LEU A 204 -10.45 8.19 -6.74
CA LEU A 204 -9.74 9.11 -5.88
C LEU A 204 -8.55 8.39 -5.27
N ARG A 205 -7.33 8.83 -5.58
CA ARG A 205 -6.09 8.16 -5.16
C ARG A 205 -5.35 9.02 -4.15
N PHE A 206 -5.03 8.43 -3.01
CA PHE A 206 -4.19 9.03 -1.99
C PHE A 206 -2.78 8.49 -2.13
N VAL A 207 -1.84 9.34 -2.53
CA VAL A 207 -0.45 8.96 -2.84
C VAL A 207 0.44 9.22 -1.64
N PHE A 208 1.18 8.20 -1.21
CA PHE A 208 2.03 8.21 -0.03
C PHE A 208 3.49 8.01 -0.38
N GLU A 209 4.34 8.84 0.18
CA GLU A 209 5.81 8.71 0.11
C GLU A 209 6.36 8.44 1.50
N GLN A 210 7.31 7.51 1.61
CA GLN A 210 8.00 7.24 2.86
C GLN A 210 9.25 8.13 2.99
N ILE A 211 9.31 8.95 4.04
CA ILE A 211 10.43 9.83 4.36
C ILE A 211 10.85 9.56 5.80
N ASN A 212 12.10 9.17 6.02
CA ASN A 212 12.65 8.85 7.35
C ASN A 212 11.76 7.86 8.15
N ASP A 213 11.35 6.77 7.49
CA ASP A 213 10.47 5.72 8.03
C ASP A 213 9.02 6.15 8.33
N GLU A 214 8.61 7.38 8.02
CA GLU A 214 7.23 7.87 8.15
C GLU A 214 6.57 8.06 6.78
N TRP A 215 5.32 7.64 6.65
CA TRP A 215 4.54 7.82 5.43
C TRP A 215 3.81 9.15 5.43
N TYR A 216 3.98 9.97 4.40
CA TYR A 216 3.30 11.25 4.24
C TYR A 216 2.39 11.23 3.02
N LEU A 217 1.24 11.91 3.11
CA LEU A 217 0.38 12.14 1.95
C LEU A 217 1.04 13.20 1.06
N ILE A 218 1.43 12.85 -0.16
CA ILE A 218 2.07 13.78 -1.08
C ILE A 218 1.16 14.24 -2.21
N ALA A 219 0.14 13.45 -2.55
CA ALA A 219 -0.85 13.86 -3.54
C ALA A 219 -2.24 13.27 -3.31
N ILE A 220 -3.25 14.00 -3.77
CA ILE A 220 -4.61 13.52 -4.02
C ILE A 220 -4.83 13.60 -5.53
N VAL A 221 -5.08 12.47 -6.18
CA VAL A 221 -5.19 12.37 -7.63
C VAL A 221 -6.57 11.86 -8.00
N ARG A 222 -7.31 12.62 -8.82
CA ARG A 222 -8.64 12.26 -9.28
C ARG A 222 -8.59 11.66 -10.69
N GLY A 223 -9.36 10.61 -10.94
CA GLY A 223 -9.64 10.10 -12.28
C GLY A 223 -11.15 10.02 -12.48
N ALA A 224 -11.64 10.50 -13.61
CA ALA A 224 -13.05 10.38 -14.00
C ALA A 224 -13.16 10.34 -15.53
N HIS A 225 -14.32 9.91 -16.07
CA HIS A 225 -14.53 9.91 -17.51
C HIS A 225 -14.54 11.32 -18.10
N ASN A 226 -15.36 12.20 -17.52
CA ASN A 226 -15.43 13.62 -17.84
C ASN A 226 -14.89 14.39 -16.63
N PRO A 227 -13.56 14.45 -16.52
CA PRO A 227 -12.94 15.02 -15.35
C PRO A 227 -13.09 16.52 -15.27
#